data_AF-A0AAU0R504-F1
#
_entry.id   AF-A0AAU0R504-F1
#
_cell.length_a   1.000
_cell.length_b   1.000
_cell.length_c   1.000
_cell.angle_alpha   90.00
_cell.angle_beta   90.00
_cell.angle_gamma   90.00
#
_symmetry.space_group_name_H-M   'P 1'
#
loop_
_entity.id
_entity.type
_entity.pdbx_description
1 polymer ?
#
loop_
_entity_poly.entity_id
_entity_poly.type
_entity_poly.pdbx_seq_one_letter_code
_entity_poly.pdbx_strand_id
1 'polypeptide(L)' 'MIGSTITVRAVDDFKVASVRVAIYSAVGDLMEQGDAVLEANGLDWLYTATVANGAIAGCRVRAVAKDLPANETVYDVTVE' A
#
# COMPACT_ATOMS: atom_id res chain seq x y z
N MET A 1 -0.68 -9.42 10.96
CA MET A 1 -1.71 -10.48 11.10
C MET A 1 -2.61 -10.43 9.88
N ILE A 2 -3.24 -11.53 9.48
CA ILE A 2 -4.28 -11.48 8.45
C ILE A 2 -5.38 -10.52 8.92
N GLY A 3 -5.85 -9.63 8.05
CA GLY A 3 -6.80 -8.59 8.39
C GLY A 3 -6.18 -7.31 8.99
N SER A 4 -4.86 -7.25 9.17
CA SER A 4 -4.18 -5.98 9.45
C SER A 4 -4.35 -5.03 8.26
N THR A 5 -4.60 -3.76 8.54
CA THR A 5 -4.86 -2.75 7.51
C THR A 5 -3.69 -1.80 7.32
N ILE A 6 -3.53 -1.34 6.08
CA ILE A 6 -2.60 -0.28 5.68
C ILE A 6 -3.45 0.79 5.02
N THR A 7 -3.45 1.99 5.60
CA THR A 7 -4.11 3.16 5.02
C THR A 7 -3.10 4.00 4.28
N VAL A 8 -3.35 4.22 2.98
CA VAL A 8 -2.54 5.10 2.13
C VAL A 8 -3.38 6.31 1.76
N ARG A 9 -2.91 7.51 2.13
CA ARG A 9 -3.49 8.76 1.63
C ARG A 9 -2.76 9.18 0.37
N ALA A 10 -3.47 9.24 -0.75
CA ALA A 10 -2.93 9.70 -2.03
C ALA A 10 -3.86 10.75 -2.62
N VAL A 11 -3.27 11.85 -3.08
CA VAL A 11 -4.01 12.97 -3.69
C VAL A 11 -3.37 13.33 -5.01
N ASP A 12 -4.20 13.81 -5.92
CA ASP A 12 -3.85 14.21 -7.28
C ASP A 12 -4.72 15.43 -7.60
N ASP A 13 -4.25 16.32 -8.49
CA ASP A 13 -4.99 17.52 -8.87
C ASP A 13 -6.27 17.19 -9.64
N PHE A 14 -6.33 16.01 -10.25
CA PHE A 14 -7.53 15.49 -10.88
C PHE A 14 -8.05 14.21 -10.22
N LYS A 15 -7.29 13.12 -10.27
CA LYS A 15 -7.70 11.82 -9.73
C LYS A 15 -6.57 10.81 -9.65
N VAL A 16 -6.39 10.25 -8.45
CA VAL A 16 -5.67 8.97 -8.28
C VAL A 16 -6.54 7.85 -8.84
N ALA A 17 -6.04 7.15 -9.86
CA ALA A 17 -6.73 6.08 -10.55
C ALA A 17 -6.68 4.76 -9.76
N SER A 18 -5.54 4.45 -9.14
CA SER A 18 -5.36 3.25 -8.32
C SER A 18 -4.20 3.41 -7.34
N VAL A 19 -4.28 2.72 -6.21
CA VAL A 19 -3.15 2.53 -5.29
C VAL A 19 -2.87 1.03 -5.14
N ARG A 20 -1.61 0.63 -5.33
CA ARG A 20 -1.13 -0.73 -5.08
C ARG A 20 -0.21 -0.73 -3.88
N VAL A 21 -0.38 -1.71 -2.99
CA VAL A 21 0.48 -1.94 -1.83
C VAL A 21 1.28 -3.22 -2.05
N ALA A 22 2.57 -3.17 -1.71
CA ALA A 22 3.46 -4.32 -1.64
C ALA A 22 4.16 -4.34 -0.29
N ILE A 23 4.15 -5.50 0.36
CA ILE A 23 4.77 -5.74 1.65
C ILE A 23 6.00 -6.62 1.43
N TYR A 24 7.15 -6.14 1.86
CA TYR A 24 8.43 -6.84 1.81
C TYR A 24 8.88 -7.21 3.23
N SER A 25 9.51 -8.38 3.37
CA SER A 25 10.17 -8.78 4.61
C SER A 25 11.38 -7.90 4.91
N ALA A 26 11.91 -7.99 6.13
CA ALA A 26 13.12 -7.26 6.53
C ALA A 26 14.37 -7.59 5.70
N VAL A 27 14.40 -8.76 5.04
CA VAL A 27 15.48 -9.17 4.14
C VAL A 27 15.22 -8.77 2.68
N GLY A 28 14.06 -8.16 2.38
CA GLY A 28 13.70 -7.62 1.08
C GLY A 28 12.84 -8.54 0.20
N ASP A 29 12.43 -9.71 0.69
CA ASP A 29 11.56 -10.63 -0.05
C ASP A 29 10.13 -10.11 -0.12
N LEU A 30 9.49 -10.20 -1.29
CA LEU A 30 8.08 -9.85 -1.43
C LEU A 30 7.21 -10.88 -0.70
N MET A 31 6.50 -10.42 0.33
CA MET A 31 5.58 -11.24 1.13
C MET A 31 4.17 -11.24 0.55
N GLU A 32 3.69 -10.06 0.17
CA GLU A 32 2.33 -9.88 -0.35
C GLU A 32 2.26 -8.61 -1.20
N GLN A 33 1.37 -8.57 -2.19
CA GLN A 33 0.99 -7.34 -2.88
C GLN A 33 -0.46 -7.40 -3.35
N GLY A 34 -1.09 -6.25 -3.49
CA GLY A 34 -2.42 -6.13 -4.07
C GLY A 34 -2.91 -4.70 -4.16
N ASP A 35 -4.06 -4.53 -4.77
CA ASP A 35 -4.68 -3.21 -4.95
C ASP A 35 -5.43 -2.81 -3.68
N ALA A 36 -5.28 -1.55 -3.28
CA ALA A 36 -6.02 -0.94 -2.19
C ALA A 36 -7.39 -0.46 -2.68
N VAL A 37 -8.37 -0.42 -1.78
CA VAL A 37 -9.73 0.03 -2.08
C VAL A 37 -9.89 1.48 -1.67
N LEU A 38 -10.42 2.33 -2.56
CA LEU A 38 -10.73 3.72 -2.23
C LEU A 38 -11.89 3.76 -1.21
N GLU A 39 -11.63 4.40 -0.08
CA GLU A 39 -12.62 4.56 0.98
C GLU A 39 -13.66 5.64 0.63
N ALA A 40 -14.77 5.65 1.37
CA ALA A 40 -15.89 6.57 1.14
C ALA A 40 -15.53 8.07 1.22
N ASN A 41 -14.39 8.42 1.82
CA ASN A 41 -13.91 9.79 1.87
C ASN A 41 -13.25 10.28 0.57
N GLY A 42 -13.01 9.39 -0.40
CA GLY A 42 -12.45 9.72 -1.70
C GLY A 42 -10.97 10.09 -1.72
N LEU A 43 -10.23 9.88 -0.61
CA LEU A 43 -8.82 10.27 -0.47
C LEU A 43 -7.94 9.14 0.08
N ASP A 44 -8.50 8.36 1.00
CA ASP A 44 -7.79 7.27 1.66
C ASP A 44 -8.05 5.95 0.94
N TRP A 45 -6.98 5.17 0.79
CA TRP A 45 -6.99 3.86 0.17
C TRP A 45 -6.66 2.82 1.22
N LEU A 46 -7.56 1.86 1.42
CA LEU A 46 -7.44 0.80 2.41
C LEU A 46 -6.95 -0.49 1.76
N TYR A 47 -5.81 -0.98 2.23
CA TYR A 47 -5.33 -2.31 1.90
C TYR A 47 -5.44 -3.22 3.12
N THR A 48 -6.05 -4.39 2.93
CA THR A 48 -6.20 -5.40 3.99
C THR A 48 -5.27 -6.56 3.68
N ALA A 49 -4.29 -6.80 4.56
CA ALA A 49 -3.35 -7.90 4.40
C ALA A 49 -4.09 -9.24 4.42
N THR A 50 -3.87 -10.06 3.39
CA THR A 50 -4.49 -11.38 3.22
C THR A 50 -3.58 -12.51 3.70
N VAL A 51 -2.29 -12.24 3.88
CA VAL A 51 -1.30 -13.20 4.36
C VAL A 51 -0.90 -12.90 5.81
N ALA A 52 -0.61 -13.96 6.57
CA ALA A 52 -0.05 -13.83 7.89
C ALA A 52 1.38 -13.32 7.80
N ASN A 53 1.55 -11.99 7.81
CA ASN A 53 2.85 -11.37 8.00
C ASN A 53 3.25 -11.58 9.46
N GLY A 54 4.30 -12.37 9.69
CA GLY A 54 4.85 -12.75 10.99
C GLY A 54 5.44 -11.55 11.74
N ALA A 55 6.74 -11.55 12.02
CA ALA A 55 7.40 -10.36 12.58
C ALA A 55 7.26 -9.20 11.58
N ILE A 56 6.50 -8.16 11.95
CA ILE A 56 6.24 -6.99 11.10
C ILE A 56 7.35 -5.93 11.27
N ALA A 57 8.04 -5.95 12.40
CA ALA A 57 9.18 -5.06 12.65
C ALA A 57 10.28 -5.30 11.61
N GLY A 58 10.75 -4.22 10.99
CA GLY A 58 11.71 -4.22 9.89
C GLY A 58 11.10 -4.52 8.50
N CYS A 59 9.82 -4.85 8.39
CA CYS A 59 9.18 -5.00 7.08
C CYS A 59 9.07 -3.66 6.37
N ARG A 60 9.26 -3.69 5.04
CA ARG A 60 9.08 -2.51 4.19
C ARG A 60 7.73 -2.58 3.50
N VAL A 61 6.90 -1.57 3.68
CA VAL A 61 5.65 -1.36 2.94
C VAL A 61 5.92 -0.35 1.83
N ARG A 62 5.57 -0.72 0.60
CA ARG A 62 5.61 0.16 -0.57
C ARG A 62 4.20 0.43 -1.05
N ALA A 63 3.84 1.69 -1.16
CA ALA A 63 2.66 2.14 -1.88
C ALA A 63 3.04 2.72 -3.23
N VAL A 64 2.29 2.35 -4.28
CA VAL A 64 2.41 2.92 -5.62
C VAL A 64 1.07 3.52 -6.00
N ALA A 65 1.00 4.84 -6.10
CA ALA A 65 -0.16 5.56 -6.59
C ALA A 65 -0.02 5.81 -8.09
N LYS A 66 -1.11 5.64 -8.83
CA LYS A 66 -1.17 5.84 -10.28
C LYS A 66 -2.25 6.86 -10.64
N ASP A 67 -1.95 7.80 -11.52
CA ASP A 67 -2.91 8.79 -12.06
C ASP A 67 -3.63 8.25 -13.31
N LEU A 68 -4.53 9.06 -13.91
CA LEU A 68 -5.26 8.65 -15.13
C LEU A 68 -4.35 8.46 -16.37
N PRO A 69 -3.34 9.32 -16.63
CA PRO A 69 -2.30 9.07 -17.62
C PRO A 69 -1.38 7.87 -17.34
N ALA A 70 -1.55 7.20 -16.20
CA ALA A 70 -0.76 6.07 -15.71
C ALA A 70 0.66 6.41 -15.22
N ASN A 71 0.95 7.67 -14.89
CA ASN A 71 2.15 8.04 -14.15
C ASN A 71 2.11 7.44 -12.75
N GLU A 72 3.25 7.00 -12.25
CA GLU A 72 3.38 6.32 -10.96
C GLU A 72 4.20 7.15 -9.97
N THR A 73 3.73 7.25 -8.73
CA THR A 73 4.49 7.76 -7.59
C THR A 73 4.66 6.65 -6.56
N VAL A 74 5.89 6.47 -6.07
CA VAL A 74 6.26 5.43 -5.11
C VAL A 74 6.54 6.05 -3.74
N TYR A 75 6.02 5.43 -2.69
CA TYR A 75 6.32 5.77 -1.30
C TYR A 75 6.64 4.51 -0.50
N ASP A 76 7.78 4.50 0.20
CA ASP A 76 8.26 3.38 1.01
C ASP A 76 8.28 3.77 2.49
N VAL A 77 7.80 2.89 3.37
CA VAL A 77 7.89 3.01 4.83
C VAL A 77 8.43 1.71 5.41
N THR A 78 9.32 1.81 6.39
CA THR A 78 9.74 0.68 7.22
C THR A 78 8.90 0.69 8.49
N VAL A 79 8.37 -0.48 8.86
CA VAL A 79 7.62 -0.65 10.12
C VAL A 79 8.62 -0.88 11.24
N GLU A 80 8.54 -0.09 12.31
CA GLU A 80 9.37 -0.23 13.52
C GLU A 80 8.80 -1.26 14.51
#